data_AF-A0A6A6C6G7-F1
#
_entry.id   AF-A0A6A6C6G7-F1
#
_cell.length_a   1.000
_cell.length_b   1.000
_cell.length_c   1.000
_cell.angle_alpha   90.00
_cell.angle_beta   90.00
_cell.angle_gamma   90.00
#
_symmetry.space_group_name_H-M   'P 1'
#
loop_
_entity.id
_entity.type
_entity.pdbx_description
1 polymer ?
#
loop_
_entity_poly.entity_id
_entity_poly.type
_entity_poly.pdbx_seq_one_letter_code
_entity_poly.pdbx_strand_id
1 'polypeptide(L)'
;MEADFSLLNDDFEDVFHTPHQIQLRTPFRLLDLPPELWLRICEFAVTKPTAIRVGKEPNPEDQMAVVRQPAITRASRLLRVEALPMFYALNTFEMLHCFGVPCPRKWITAIGTTNRQRMKAMLMISSCDLGFWEGSYRRASMDVSVEFPGSEPSPVPLFTGFNMFKVSFN
;
A
#
# COMPACT_ATOMS: atom_id res chain seq x y z
N MET A 1 -47.77 18.47 4.15
CA MET A 1 -47.50 17.76 5.41
C MET A 1 -46.11 18.23 5.82
N GLU A 2 -46.06 19.35 6.54
CA GLU A 2 -44.79 19.96 6.94
C GLU A 2 -44.27 19.19 8.15
N ALA A 3 -43.03 18.71 8.07
CA ALA A 3 -42.40 18.04 9.19
C ALA A 3 -42.19 19.06 10.30
N ASP A 4 -42.79 18.80 11.46
CA ASP A 4 -42.62 19.61 12.65
C ASP A 4 -41.25 19.30 13.26
N PHE A 5 -40.27 20.13 12.93
CA PHE A 5 -38.90 20.01 13.43
C PHE A 5 -38.76 20.45 14.90
N SER A 6 -39.83 20.96 15.55
CA SER A 6 -39.80 21.36 16.96
C SER A 6 -39.80 20.18 17.95
N LEU A 7 -39.99 18.95 17.45
CA LEU A 7 -39.92 17.71 18.22
C LEU A 7 -38.57 17.00 18.11
N LEU A 8 -37.62 17.54 17.34
CA LEU A 8 -36.24 17.07 17.41
C LEU A 8 -35.64 17.60 18.70
N ASN A 9 -35.18 16.71 19.58
CA ASN A 9 -34.40 17.13 20.74
C ASN A 9 -33.20 17.97 20.25
N ASP A 10 -32.95 19.08 20.94
CA ASP A 10 -31.75 19.93 20.78
C ASP A 10 -30.42 19.20 21.11
N ASP A 11 -30.47 17.89 21.34
CA ASP A 11 -29.36 16.99 21.65
C ASP A 11 -28.19 17.08 20.64
N PHE A 12 -28.43 17.58 19.42
CA PHE A 12 -27.38 17.72 18.42
C PHE A 12 -26.52 18.98 18.62
N GLU A 13 -27.06 20.07 19.17
CA GLU A 13 -26.30 21.31 19.44
C GLU A 13 -25.70 21.34 20.86
N ASP A 14 -26.28 20.61 21.81
CA ASP A 14 -25.74 20.46 23.16
C ASP A 14 -24.38 19.71 23.21
N VAL A 15 -24.02 19.03 22.12
CA VAL A 15 -22.69 18.43 21.92
C VAL A 15 -21.60 19.50 21.81
N PHE A 16 -21.91 20.76 21.50
CA PHE A 16 -20.90 21.80 21.26
C PHE A 16 -20.87 22.91 22.31
N HIS A 17 -21.89 23.01 23.17
CA HIS A 17 -22.06 24.14 24.10
C HIS A 17 -21.82 23.82 25.58
N THR A 18 -21.66 22.55 25.96
CA THR A 18 -21.16 22.23 27.31
C THR A 18 -19.66 22.51 27.37
N PRO A 19 -19.14 23.17 28.43
CA PRO A 19 -17.70 23.19 28.67
C PRO A 19 -17.29 21.74 28.90
N HIS A 20 -16.78 21.09 27.86
CA HIS A 20 -16.39 19.71 27.89
C HIS A 20 -15.25 19.58 28.90
N GLN A 21 -15.60 19.27 30.15
CA GLN A 21 -14.83 18.24 30.85
C GLN A 21 -14.72 17.12 29.83
N ILE A 22 -13.51 16.90 29.33
CA ILE A 22 -13.18 15.73 28.53
C ILE A 22 -13.48 14.57 29.46
N GLN A 23 -14.74 14.15 29.53
CA GLN A 23 -15.13 12.89 30.09
C GLN A 23 -14.26 11.92 29.32
N LEU A 24 -13.33 11.28 30.02
CA LEU A 24 -12.44 10.26 29.49
C LEU A 24 -13.34 9.11 29.04
N ARG A 25 -13.99 9.29 27.88
CA ARG A 25 -14.83 8.30 27.24
C ARG A 25 -13.92 7.09 27.06
N THR A 26 -14.38 5.94 27.51
CA THR A 26 -13.67 4.69 27.29
C THR A 26 -13.23 4.62 25.84
N PRO A 27 -11.98 4.23 25.55
CA PRO A 27 -11.45 4.27 24.20
C PRO A 27 -12.34 3.45 23.27
N PHE A 28 -12.63 4.00 22.09
CA PHE A 28 -13.40 3.31 21.07
C PHE A 28 -12.70 2.01 20.68
N ARG A 29 -13.41 0.89 20.82
CA ARG A 29 -12.90 -0.45 20.53
C ARG A 29 -13.23 -0.79 19.09
N LEU A 30 -12.23 -0.68 18.20
CA LEU A 30 -12.38 -0.96 16.77
C LEU A 30 -13.00 -2.34 16.48
N LEU A 31 -12.66 -3.35 17.29
CA LEU A 31 -13.11 -4.74 17.10
C LEU A 31 -14.48 -5.04 17.71
N ASP A 32 -15.09 -4.09 18.41
CA ASP A 32 -16.48 -4.20 18.86
C ASP A 32 -17.46 -3.81 17.73
N LEU A 33 -16.95 -3.28 16.62
CA LEU A 33 -17.72 -3.10 15.40
C LEU A 33 -18.03 -4.45 14.72
N PRO A 34 -19.15 -4.54 13.97
CA PRO A 34 -19.38 -5.61 13.02
C PRO A 34 -18.18 -5.82 12.07
N PRO A 35 -17.84 -7.08 11.71
CA PRO A 35 -16.75 -7.42 10.81
C PRO A 35 -16.66 -6.56 9.56
N GLU A 36 -17.80 -6.30 8.92
CA GLU A 36 -17.91 -5.55 7.68
C GLU A 36 -17.36 -4.14 7.83
N LEU A 37 -17.62 -3.48 8.96
CA LEU A 37 -17.22 -2.09 9.18
C LEU A 37 -15.72 -1.97 9.45
N TRP A 38 -15.16 -2.79 10.34
CA TRP A 38 -13.72 -2.68 10.62
C TRP A 38 -12.86 -3.24 9.49
N LEU A 39 -13.36 -4.19 8.69
CA LEU A 39 -12.70 -4.62 7.45
C LEU A 39 -12.68 -3.48 6.42
N ARG A 40 -13.78 -2.72 6.27
CA ARG A 40 -13.79 -1.51 5.43
C ARG A 40 -12.81 -0.45 5.92
N ILE A 41 -12.73 -0.24 7.24
CA ILE A 41 -11.71 0.65 7.82
C ILE A 41 -10.30 0.15 7.48
N CYS A 42 -10.05 -1.16 7.56
CA CYS A 42 -8.77 -1.74 7.16
C CYS A 42 -8.44 -1.46 5.70
N GLU A 43 -9.38 -1.71 4.80
CA GLU A 43 -9.25 -1.45 3.36
C GLU A 43 -8.85 0.02 3.10
N PHE A 44 -9.59 0.97 3.69
CA PHE A 44 -9.27 2.41 3.57
C PHE A 44 -7.91 2.77 4.19
N ALA A 45 -7.53 2.15 5.31
CA ALA A 45 -6.27 2.43 5.98
C ALA A 45 -5.04 1.93 5.21
N VAL A 46 -5.19 0.89 4.39
CA VAL A 46 -4.07 0.28 3.65
C VAL A 46 -4.03 0.67 2.19
N THR A 47 -5.11 1.17 1.60
CA THR A 47 -5.15 1.57 0.18
C THR A 47 -4.57 2.96 -0.02
N LYS A 48 -3.74 3.12 -1.05
CA LYS A 48 -3.14 4.39 -1.47
C LYS A 48 -3.71 4.79 -2.83
N PRO A 49 -4.01 6.08 -3.03
CA PRO A 49 -4.50 6.58 -4.32
C PRO A 49 -3.41 6.60 -5.39
N THR A 50 -2.14 6.57 -4.99
CA THR A 50 -0.98 6.63 -5.89
C THR A 50 -0.12 5.38 -5.73
N ALA A 51 0.58 5.02 -6.80
CA ALA A 51 1.48 3.87 -6.80
C ALA A 51 2.58 4.02 -5.75
N ILE A 52 2.83 2.93 -5.01
CA ILE A 52 3.89 2.86 -4.01
C ILE A 52 5.21 2.64 -4.74
N ARG A 53 6.06 3.66 -4.74
CA ARG A 53 7.32 3.67 -5.48
C ARG A 53 8.49 3.14 -4.64
N VAL A 54 8.98 1.98 -5.03
CA VAL A 54 10.16 1.33 -4.47
C VAL A 54 11.41 1.85 -5.18
N GLY A 55 12.36 2.41 -4.43
CA GLY A 55 13.61 2.94 -4.97
C GLY A 55 13.51 4.35 -5.56
N LYS A 56 12.50 5.13 -5.18
CA LYS A 56 12.39 6.53 -5.60
C LYS A 56 13.22 7.46 -4.71
N GLU A 57 13.24 7.20 -3.40
CA GLU A 57 13.83 8.12 -2.44
C GLU A 57 15.34 7.82 -2.28
N PRO A 58 16.21 8.84 -2.35
CA PRO A 58 17.66 8.64 -2.29
C PRO A 58 18.13 8.27 -0.88
N ASN A 59 17.41 8.74 0.14
CA ASN A 59 17.69 8.42 1.53
C ASN A 59 17.08 7.05 1.90
N PRO A 60 17.88 6.11 2.44
CA PRO A 60 17.38 4.81 2.89
C PRO A 60 16.23 4.89 3.90
N GLU A 61 16.24 5.87 4.81
CA GLU A 61 15.20 5.99 5.85
C GLU A 61 13.83 6.37 5.25
N ASP A 62 13.83 7.35 4.34
CA ASP A 62 12.62 7.76 3.62
C ASP A 62 12.11 6.63 2.73
N GLN A 63 13.02 5.92 2.05
CA GLN A 63 12.68 4.76 1.25
C GLN A 63 12.06 3.64 2.09
N MET A 64 12.59 3.41 3.29
CA MET A 64 12.02 2.45 4.25
C MET A 64 10.62 2.89 4.70
N ALA A 65 10.40 4.18 4.95
CA ALA A 65 9.09 4.70 5.34
C ALA A 65 8.04 4.49 4.24
N VAL A 66 8.41 4.70 2.96
CA VAL A 66 7.53 4.50 1.80
C VAL A 66 7.09 3.04 1.65
N VAL A 67 8.02 2.09 1.81
CA VAL A 67 7.74 0.67 1.57
C VAL A 67 7.35 -0.11 2.82
N ARG A 68 7.26 0.58 3.96
CA ARG A 68 6.87 -0.01 5.24
C ARG A 68 5.42 -0.46 5.18
N GLN A 69 5.15 -1.63 5.76
CA GLN A 69 3.78 -2.07 5.96
C GLN A 69 2.98 -1.05 6.79
N PRO A 70 1.72 -0.76 6.43
CA PRO A 70 0.87 0.21 7.13
C PRO A 70 0.80 -0.07 8.63
N ALA A 71 0.68 0.98 9.44
CA ALA A 71 0.68 0.86 10.91
C ALA A 71 -0.41 -0.10 11.43
N ILE A 72 -1.59 -0.11 10.79
CA ILE A 72 -2.71 -0.99 11.18
C ILE A 72 -2.34 -2.49 11.11
N THR A 73 -1.52 -2.89 10.13
CA THR A 73 -1.03 -4.28 9.98
C THR A 73 0.00 -4.68 11.05
N ARG A 74 0.44 -3.73 11.87
CA ARG A 74 1.43 -3.91 12.93
C ARG A 74 0.83 -3.76 14.34
N ALA A 75 -0.43 -3.33 14.44
CA ALA A 75 -1.10 -3.10 15.72
C ALA A 75 -1.56 -4.40 16.41
N SER A 76 -2.07 -5.39 15.66
CA SER A 76 -2.55 -6.67 16.19
C SER A 76 -2.44 -7.79 15.16
N ARG A 77 -2.35 -9.04 15.63
CA ARG A 77 -2.32 -10.23 14.75
C ARG A 77 -3.58 -10.36 13.90
N LEU A 78 -4.75 -10.07 14.45
CA LEU A 78 -6.02 -10.14 13.72
C LEU A 78 -6.03 -9.14 12.56
N LEU A 79 -5.77 -7.86 12.85
CA LEU A 79 -5.69 -6.81 11.83
C LEU A 79 -4.61 -7.10 10.79
N ARG A 80 -3.49 -7.71 11.20
CA ARG A 80 -2.43 -8.14 10.27
C ARG A 80 -2.91 -9.22 9.30
N VAL A 81 -3.65 -10.21 9.77
CA VAL A 81 -4.15 -11.32 8.95
C VAL A 81 -5.11 -10.80 7.87
N GLU A 82 -5.96 -9.84 8.20
CA GLU A 82 -6.96 -9.29 7.27
C GLU A 82 -6.42 -8.17 6.37
N ALA A 83 -5.72 -7.18 6.95
CA ALA A 83 -5.37 -5.96 6.24
C ALA A 83 -4.09 -6.10 5.40
N LEU A 84 -3.16 -6.98 5.77
CA LEU A 84 -1.94 -7.18 4.99
C LEU A 84 -2.19 -7.78 3.59
N PRO A 85 -3.10 -8.77 3.43
CA PRO A 85 -3.55 -9.19 2.11
C PRO A 85 -4.10 -8.04 1.26
N MET A 86 -4.98 -7.21 1.84
CA MET A 86 -5.58 -6.05 1.18
C MET A 86 -4.50 -5.07 0.72
N PHE A 87 -3.50 -4.80 1.57
CA PHE A 87 -2.39 -3.91 1.22
C PHE A 87 -1.66 -4.36 -0.06
N TYR A 88 -1.29 -5.63 -0.18
CA TYR A 88 -0.57 -6.08 -1.37
C TYR A 88 -1.49 -6.28 -2.58
N ALA A 89 -2.76 -6.64 -2.38
CA ALA A 89 -3.70 -6.93 -3.47
C ALA A 89 -4.35 -5.68 -4.08
N LEU A 90 -4.56 -4.62 -3.30
CA LEU A 90 -5.32 -3.44 -3.71
C LEU A 90 -4.44 -2.23 -4.04
N ASN A 91 -3.14 -2.28 -3.77
CA ASN A 91 -2.21 -1.21 -4.13
C ASN A 91 -1.42 -1.56 -5.38
N THR A 92 -1.10 -0.53 -6.15
CA THR A 92 -0.15 -0.62 -7.26
C THR A 92 1.26 -0.35 -6.76
N PHE A 93 2.21 -1.13 -7.24
CA PHE A 93 3.62 -0.99 -6.89
C PHE A 93 4.42 -0.67 -8.16
N GLU A 94 5.26 0.36 -8.03
CA GLU A 94 6.19 0.79 -9.07
C GLU A 94 7.60 0.70 -8.51
N MET A 95 8.55 0.38 -9.36
CA MET A 95 9.94 0.25 -8.96
C MET A 95 10.82 1.08 -9.86
N LEU A 96 11.61 1.95 -9.24
CA LEU A 96 12.62 2.74 -9.92
C LEU A 96 13.99 2.19 -9.52
N HIS A 97 14.74 1.70 -10.51
CA HIS A 97 16.12 1.28 -10.33
C HIS A 97 17.03 2.16 -11.20
N CYS A 98 17.52 3.24 -10.60
CA CYS A 98 18.53 4.12 -11.17
C CYS A 98 19.83 4.07 -10.36
N PHE A 99 20.90 4.63 -10.93
CA PHE A 99 22.20 4.70 -10.28
C PHE A 99 22.09 5.37 -8.89
N GLY A 100 22.69 4.74 -7.87
CA GLY A 100 22.71 5.25 -6.50
C GLY A 100 21.53 4.81 -5.62
N VAL A 101 20.51 4.15 -6.18
CA VAL A 101 19.39 3.61 -5.41
C VAL A 101 19.63 2.13 -5.05
N PRO A 102 19.42 1.71 -3.79
CA PRO A 102 19.54 0.30 -3.40
C PRO A 102 18.67 -0.62 -4.25
N CYS A 103 19.26 -1.75 -4.68
CA CYS A 103 18.55 -2.74 -5.48
C CYS A 103 17.27 -3.21 -4.75
N PRO A 104 16.08 -2.99 -5.34
CA PRO A 104 14.78 -3.27 -4.73
C PRO A 104 14.51 -4.77 -4.56
N ARG A 105 15.34 -5.64 -5.17
CA ARG A 105 15.33 -7.09 -4.97
C ARG A 105 15.29 -7.48 -3.50
N LYS A 106 16.04 -6.79 -2.62
CA LYS A 106 16.03 -7.09 -1.18
C LYS A 106 14.64 -6.93 -0.57
N TRP A 107 13.92 -5.87 -0.95
CA TRP A 107 12.55 -5.65 -0.49
C TRP A 107 11.59 -6.69 -1.05
N ILE A 108 11.68 -7.01 -2.35
CA ILE A 108 10.88 -8.06 -2.99
C ILE A 108 11.13 -9.43 -2.32
N THR A 109 12.37 -9.74 -1.93
CA THR A 109 12.68 -10.93 -1.12
C THR A 109 11.99 -10.87 0.24
N ALA A 110 12.12 -9.74 0.94
CA ALA A 110 11.69 -9.58 2.32
C ALA A 110 10.17 -9.66 2.52
N ILE A 111 9.37 -9.22 1.53
CA ILE A 111 7.90 -9.29 1.65
C ILE A 111 7.37 -10.74 1.56
N GLY A 112 8.16 -11.68 1.04
CA GLY A 112 7.81 -13.10 0.97
C GLY A 112 6.86 -13.47 -0.17
N THR A 113 6.82 -14.76 -0.51
CA THR A 113 6.10 -15.30 -1.68
C THR A 113 4.60 -15.01 -1.65
N THR A 114 3.93 -15.25 -0.51
CA THR A 114 2.48 -15.02 -0.39
C THR A 114 2.07 -13.57 -0.70
N ASN A 115 2.88 -12.60 -0.30
CA ASN A 115 2.58 -11.18 -0.56
C ASN A 115 2.89 -10.79 -2.01
N ARG A 116 3.93 -11.37 -2.61
CA ARG A 116 4.22 -11.22 -4.04
C ARG A 116 3.07 -11.72 -4.92
N GLN A 117 2.56 -12.91 -4.62
CA GLN A 117 1.42 -13.49 -5.34
C GLN A 117 0.15 -12.63 -5.24
N ARG A 118 -0.10 -12.03 -4.07
CA ARG A 118 -1.22 -11.09 -3.89
C ARG A 118 -1.07 -9.81 -4.71
N MET A 119 0.15 -9.29 -4.79
CA MET A 119 0.48 -8.14 -5.64
C MET A 119 0.32 -8.45 -7.13
N LYS A 120 0.48 -9.71 -7.55
CA LYS A 120 0.38 -10.23 -8.93
C LYS A 120 1.43 -9.68 -9.89
N ALA A 121 1.54 -8.36 -10.01
CA ALA A 121 2.53 -7.72 -10.85
C ALA A 121 2.94 -6.34 -10.32
N MET A 122 4.09 -5.86 -10.78
CA MET A 122 4.56 -4.51 -10.55
C MET A 122 5.25 -3.96 -11.79
N LEU A 123 5.21 -2.65 -11.95
CA LEU A 123 5.96 -1.97 -13.00
C LEU A 123 7.37 -1.67 -12.52
N MET A 124 8.35 -1.87 -13.38
CA MET A 124 9.75 -1.58 -13.14
C MET A 124 10.28 -0.64 -14.21
N ILE A 125 11.00 0.39 -13.78
CA ILE A 125 11.80 1.27 -14.63
C ILE A 125 13.26 1.07 -14.24
N SER A 126 14.10 0.69 -15.19
CA SER A 126 15.51 0.40 -14.93
C SER A 126 16.41 0.77 -16.10
N SER A 127 17.63 1.22 -15.81
CA SER A 127 18.69 1.35 -16.82
C SER A 127 19.34 0.01 -17.19
N CYS A 128 19.05 -1.07 -16.46
CA CYS A 128 19.53 -2.41 -16.78
C CYS A 128 18.65 -3.06 -17.87
N ASP A 129 19.22 -4.05 -18.56
CA ASP A 129 18.50 -4.85 -19.55
C ASP A 129 17.66 -5.97 -18.92
N LEU A 130 16.87 -6.65 -19.76
CA LEU A 130 16.01 -7.76 -19.36
C LEU A 130 16.82 -8.93 -18.75
N GLY A 131 17.94 -9.29 -19.36
CA GLY A 131 18.77 -10.43 -18.95
C GLY A 131 19.38 -10.24 -17.56
N PHE A 132 19.75 -9.01 -17.20
CA PHE A 132 20.18 -8.65 -15.87
C PHE A 132 19.10 -8.98 -14.83
N TRP A 133 17.85 -8.58 -15.09
CA TRP A 133 16.74 -8.77 -14.15
C TRP A 133 16.33 -10.22 -14.02
N GLU A 134 16.19 -10.95 -15.14
CA GLU A 134 15.96 -12.39 -15.12
C GLU A 134 17.04 -13.12 -14.32
N GLY A 135 18.31 -12.80 -14.56
CA GLY A 135 19.43 -13.37 -13.81
C GLY A 135 19.40 -12.98 -12.33
N SER A 136 19.00 -11.75 -12.00
CA SER A 136 18.90 -11.24 -10.63
C SER A 136 17.82 -11.95 -9.82
N TYR A 137 16.64 -12.17 -10.40
CA TYR A 137 15.55 -12.92 -9.77
C TYR A 137 15.85 -14.42 -9.69
N ARG A 138 16.46 -15.00 -10.72
CA ARG A 138 16.91 -16.40 -10.72
C ARG A 138 17.92 -16.68 -9.59
N ARG A 139 18.90 -15.80 -9.39
CA ARG A 139 19.87 -15.90 -8.28
C ARG A 139 19.24 -15.74 -6.89
N ALA A 140 18.07 -15.12 -6.82
CA ALA A 140 17.31 -14.98 -5.58
C ALA A 140 16.26 -16.07 -5.39
N SER A 141 16.26 -17.11 -6.25
CA SER A 141 15.29 -18.20 -6.25
C SER A 141 13.83 -17.70 -6.27
N MET A 142 13.56 -16.65 -7.05
CA MET A 142 12.22 -16.11 -7.22
C MET A 142 11.60 -16.62 -8.52
N ASP A 143 10.38 -17.15 -8.43
CA ASP A 143 9.55 -17.48 -9.58
C ASP A 143 8.80 -16.23 -10.06
N VAL A 144 9.38 -15.57 -11.06
CA VAL A 144 8.98 -14.26 -11.55
C VAL A 144 9.19 -14.20 -13.06
N SER A 145 8.20 -13.70 -13.81
CA SER A 145 8.38 -13.33 -15.21
C SER A 145 8.68 -11.85 -15.35
N VAL A 146 9.62 -11.50 -16.22
CA VAL A 146 9.95 -10.11 -16.57
C VAL A 146 9.71 -9.96 -18.05
N GLU A 147 8.84 -9.04 -18.42
CA GLU A 147 8.41 -8.82 -19.80
C GLU A 147 8.40 -7.33 -20.10
N PHE A 148 8.54 -6.95 -21.37
CA PHE A 148 8.22 -5.57 -21.74
C PHE A 148 6.72 -5.38 -21.56
N PRO A 149 6.28 -4.28 -20.92
CA PRO A 149 4.87 -3.94 -20.93
C PRO A 149 4.47 -3.85 -22.41
N GLY A 150 3.32 -4.45 -22.76
CA GLY A 150 2.74 -4.29 -24.09
C GLY A 150 2.47 -2.80 -24.39
N SER A 151 1.78 -2.50 -25.48
CA SER A 151 1.47 -1.14 -25.96
C SER A 151 0.66 -0.24 -25.01
N GLU A 152 0.60 -0.54 -23.71
CA GLU A 152 0.06 0.36 -22.70
C GLU A 152 1.04 1.52 -22.46
N PRO A 153 0.59 2.77 -22.63
CA PRO A 153 1.44 3.92 -22.41
C PRO A 153 1.87 3.98 -20.95
N SER A 154 3.19 4.13 -20.74
CA SER A 154 3.74 4.45 -19.42
C SER A 154 3.05 5.70 -18.86
N PRO A 155 2.54 5.70 -17.63
CA PRO A 155 2.07 6.92 -16.97
C PRO A 155 3.21 7.89 -16.64
N VAL A 156 4.47 7.50 -16.87
CA VAL A 156 5.68 8.26 -16.55
C VAL A 156 6.49 8.50 -17.83
N PRO A 157 6.97 9.73 -18.11
CA PRO A 157 7.90 9.97 -19.20
C PRO A 157 9.14 9.10 -18.99
N LEU A 158 9.44 8.20 -19.94
CA LEU A 158 10.68 7.44 -19.89
C LEU A 158 11.83 8.41 -20.16
N PHE A 159 12.73 8.56 -19.19
CA PHE A 159 14.01 9.23 -19.40
C PHE A 159 14.82 8.41 -20.41
N THR A 160 15.55 9.08 -21.30
CA THR A 160 16.41 8.43 -22.29
C THR A 160 17.38 7.46 -21.59
N GLY A 161 17.41 6.20 -22.03
CA GLY A 161 18.28 5.16 -21.46
C GLY A 161 17.66 4.30 -20.35
N PHE A 162 16.36 4.45 -20.06
CA PHE A 162 15.63 3.56 -19.15
C PHE A 162 14.64 2.66 -19.90
N ASN A 163 14.60 1.39 -19.51
CA ASN A 163 13.63 0.41 -19.97
C ASN A 163 12.50 0.29 -18.95
N MET A 164 11.28 0.09 -19.46
CA MET A 164 10.13 -0.28 -18.65
C MET A 164 9.91 -1.79 -18.76
N PHE A 165 9.66 -2.44 -17.63
CA PHE A 165 9.36 -3.86 -17.54
C PHE A 165 8.10 -4.06 -16.69
N LYS A 166 7.31 -5.07 -17.04
CA LYS A 166 6.30 -5.64 -16.17
C LYS A 166 6.88 -6.87 -15.49
N VAL A 167 6.84 -6.89 -14.17
CA VAL A 167 7.31 -8.00 -13.35
C VAL A 167 6.08 -8.72 -12.81
N SER A 168 5.87 -9.96 -13.18
CA SER A 168 4.74 -10.78 -12.71
C SER A 168 5.21 -11.84 -11.73
N PHE A 169 4.47 -12.04 -10.65
CA PHE A 169 4.77 -12.96 -9.57
C PHE A 169 3.86 -14.19 -9.65
N ASN A 170 4.46 -15.38 -9.76
CA ASN A 170 3.77 -16.67 -9.82
C ASN A 170 3.52 -17.27 -8.43
#